data_AF-A0A2V2FQF7-F1
#
_entry.id   AF-A0A2V2FQF7-F1
#
_cell.length_a   1.000
_cell.length_b   1.000
_cell.length_c   1.000
_cell.angle_alpha   90.00
_cell.angle_beta   90.00
_cell.angle_gamma   90.00
#
_symmetry.space_group_name_H-M   'P 1'
#
loop_
_entity.id
_entity.type
_entity.pdbx_description
1 polymer ?
#
loop_
_entity_poly.entity_id
_entity_poly.type
_entity_poly.pdbx_seq_one_letter_code
_entity_poly.pdbx_strand_id
1 'polypeptide(L)'
;MIYIISAVAGLVYGALMGGLKYIALWRKIIIAGPNEEITAKTIYIRMPIDYGINVMTFVILFLVRNIILPLDFAVTAIAAAVSLSLIGRFFSIRKVFDKISAETGAEEKTND
;
A
#
# COMPACT_ATOMS: atom_id res chain seq x y z
N MET A 1 21.27 3.90 18.12
CA MET A 1 20.64 2.56 17.98
C MET A 1 19.12 2.63 18.05
N ILE A 2 18.52 3.28 19.06
CA ILE A 2 17.06 3.33 19.21
C ILE A 2 16.34 3.89 17.97
N TYR A 3 16.85 4.96 17.37
CA TYR A 3 16.28 5.56 16.14
C TYR A 3 16.28 4.61 14.94
N ILE A 4 17.31 3.76 14.80
CA ILE A 4 17.39 2.78 13.70
C ILE A 4 16.32 1.71 13.90
N ILE A 5 16.19 1.20 15.13
CA ILE A 5 15.17 0.20 15.48
C ILE A 5 13.76 0.78 15.30
N SER A 6 13.54 2.04 15.71
CA SER A 6 12.30 2.78 15.49
C SER A 6 11.98 2.93 14.01
N ALA A 7 12.96 3.26 13.18
CA ALA A 7 12.77 3.39 11.74
C ALA A 7 12.39 2.04 11.11
N VAL A 8 13.10 0.96 11.44
CA VAL A 8 12.81 -0.38 10.93
C VAL A 8 11.42 -0.85 11.38
N ALA A 9 11.08 -0.67 12.66
CA ALA A 9 9.76 -1.02 13.19
C ALA A 9 8.64 -0.23 12.49
N GLY A 10 8.86 1.07 12.26
CA GLY A 10 7.94 1.92 11.52
C GLY A 10 7.74 1.45 10.08
N LEU A 11 8.84 1.13 9.37
CA LEU A 11 8.77 0.61 7.99
C LEU A 11 7.98 -0.69 7.91
N VAL A 12 8.23 -1.63 8.82
CA VAL A 12 7.53 -2.92 8.88
C VAL A 12 6.04 -2.72 9.19
N TYR A 13 5.73 -1.91 10.20
CA TYR A 13 4.36 -1.59 10.57
C TYR A 13 3.59 -0.92 9.43
N GLY A 14 4.20 0.10 8.79
CA GLY A 14 3.61 0.78 7.64
C GLY A 14 3.42 -0.16 6.44
N ALA A 15 4.35 -1.09 6.20
CA ALA A 15 4.22 -2.06 5.11
C ALA A 15 3.04 -3.01 5.35
N LEU A 16 2.90 -3.51 6.58
CA LEU A 16 1.80 -4.38 6.98
C LEU A 16 0.45 -3.68 6.84
N MET A 17 0.31 -2.49 7.42
CA MET A 17 -0.94 -1.73 7.38
C MET A 17 -1.31 -1.31 5.96
N GLY A 18 -0.34 -0.87 5.16
CA GLY A 18 -0.60 -0.49 3.79
C GLY A 18 -0.87 -1.69 2.88
N GLY A 19 -0.26 -2.85 3.14
CA GLY A 19 -0.60 -4.11 2.48
C GLY A 19 -2.02 -4.57 2.80
N LEU A 20 -2.44 -4.52 4.07
CA LEU A 20 -3.81 -4.84 4.48
C LEU A 20 -4.82 -3.89 3.84
N LYS A 21 -4.56 -2.58 3.87
CA LYS A 21 -5.36 -1.54 3.21
C LYS A 21 -5.51 -1.84 1.71
N TYR A 22 -4.40 -2.18 1.07
CA TYR A 22 -4.38 -2.52 -0.35
C TYR A 22 -5.27 -3.73 -0.67
N ILE A 23 -5.12 -4.82 0.09
CA ILE A 23 -5.90 -6.05 -0.11
C ILE A 23 -7.39 -5.81 0.14
N ALA A 24 -7.72 -5.05 1.19
CA ALA A 24 -9.11 -4.81 1.58
C ALA A 24 -9.83 -3.83 0.65
N LEU A 25 -9.19 -2.73 0.28
CA LEU A 25 -9.84 -1.60 -0.41
C LEU A 25 -9.62 -1.60 -1.92
N TRP A 26 -8.40 -1.92 -2.37
CA TRP A 26 -7.96 -1.65 -3.74
C TRP A 26 -7.78 -2.90 -4.60
N ARG A 27 -7.63 -4.10 -4.01
CA ARG A 27 -7.43 -5.36 -4.73
C ARG A 27 -8.43 -5.57 -5.88
N LYS A 28 -9.72 -5.31 -5.66
CA LYS A 28 -10.74 -5.54 -6.70
C LYS A 28 -10.60 -4.59 -7.89
N ILE A 29 -10.25 -3.32 -7.66
CA ILE A 29 -10.00 -2.34 -8.73
C ILE A 29 -8.73 -2.73 -9.49
N ILE A 30 -7.70 -3.12 -8.75
CA ILE A 30 -6.38 -3.36 -9.33
C ILE A 30 -6.30 -4.75 -9.94
N ILE A 31 -7.20 -5.69 -9.66
CA ILE A 31 -7.25 -6.96 -10.39
C ILE A 31 -8.25 -6.90 -11.55
N ALA A 32 -9.10 -5.86 -11.60
CA ALA A 32 -10.10 -5.74 -12.64
C ALA A 32 -9.52 -5.89 -14.05
N GLY A 33 -10.18 -6.72 -14.85
CA GLY A 33 -9.78 -7.06 -16.20
C GLY A 33 -10.09 -5.95 -17.22
N PRO A 34 -9.65 -6.09 -18.48
CA PRO A 34 -9.86 -5.09 -19.52
C PRO A 34 -11.34 -4.77 -19.80
N ASN A 35 -12.22 -5.73 -19.53
CA ASN A 35 -13.65 -5.65 -19.81
C ASN A 35 -14.50 -5.29 -18.57
N GLU A 36 -13.88 -5.06 -17.40
CA GLU A 36 -14.59 -4.62 -16.21
C GLU A 36 -14.63 -3.09 -16.15
N GLU A 37 -15.83 -2.52 -16.30
CA GLU A 37 -16.03 -1.08 -16.16
C GLU A 37 -15.86 -0.65 -14.70
N ILE A 38 -14.69 -0.08 -14.39
CA ILE A 38 -14.46 0.56 -13.10
C ILE A 38 -15.13 1.94 -13.10
N THR A 39 -16.33 2.02 -12.54
CA THR A 39 -17.04 3.30 -12.41
C THR A 39 -16.26 4.29 -11.54
N ALA A 40 -16.09 5.53 -12.01
CA ALA A 40 -15.42 6.61 -11.26
C ALA A 40 -16.01 6.80 -9.85
N LYS A 41 -17.33 6.66 -9.70
CA LYS A 41 -18.04 6.69 -8.41
C LYS A 41 -17.45 5.72 -7.38
N THR A 42 -17.06 4.53 -7.81
CA THR A 42 -16.48 3.49 -6.98
C THR A 42 -15.07 3.85 -6.48
N ILE A 43 -14.31 4.60 -7.29
CA ILE A 43 -13.01 5.14 -6.89
C ILE A 43 -13.22 6.29 -5.88
N TYR A 44 -14.12 7.21 -6.20
CA TYR A 44 -14.41 8.38 -5.36
C TYR A 44 -14.89 8.00 -3.95
N ILE A 45 -15.74 6.99 -3.80
CA ILE A 45 -16.21 6.57 -2.47
C ILE A 45 -15.12 5.88 -1.64
N ARG A 46 -14.12 5.26 -2.30
CA ARG A 46 -13.01 4.58 -1.62
C ARG A 46 -11.91 5.55 -1.18
N MET A 47 -11.75 6.71 -1.82
CA MET A 47 -10.79 7.72 -1.41
C MET A 47 -10.92 8.19 0.05
N PRO A 48 -12.09 8.63 0.55
CA PRO A 48 -12.23 9.02 1.96
C PRO A 48 -11.98 7.85 2.91
N ILE A 49 -12.33 6.63 2.51
CA ILE A 49 -12.04 5.41 3.29
C ILE A 49 -10.53 5.17 3.35
N ASP A 50 -9.79 5.37 2.25
CA ASP A 50 -8.33 5.26 2.22
C ASP A 50 -7.68 6.26 3.19
N TYR A 51 -8.11 7.53 3.15
CA TYR A 51 -7.65 8.54 4.09
C TYR A 51 -7.97 8.18 5.54
N GLY A 52 -9.18 7.68 5.79
CA GLY A 52 -9.59 7.18 7.11
C GLY A 52 -8.67 6.06 7.61
N ILE A 53 -8.33 5.08 6.77
CA ILE A 53 -7.41 3.99 7.12
C ILE A 53 -6.00 4.52 7.39
N ASN A 54 -5.52 5.50 6.61
CA ASN A 54 -4.21 6.12 6.85
C ASN A 54 -4.18 6.81 8.22
N VAL A 55 -5.20 7.59 8.56
CA VAL A 55 -5.32 8.24 9.88
C VAL A 55 -5.41 7.19 11.00
N MET A 56 -6.26 6.19 10.83
CA MET A 56 -6.41 5.10 11.80
C MET A 56 -5.12 4.33 12.04
N THR A 57 -4.29 4.16 11.01
CA THR A 57 -2.95 3.57 11.13
C THR A 57 -2.08 4.35 12.11
N PHE A 58 -2.07 5.68 12.02
CA PHE A 58 -1.30 6.51 12.97
C PHE A 58 -1.94 6.55 14.36
N VAL A 59 -3.27 6.52 14.46
CA VAL A 59 -3.96 6.44 15.75
C VAL A 59 -3.60 5.13 16.48
N ILE A 60 -3.64 4.00 15.77
CA ILE A 60 -3.24 2.71 16.33
C ILE A 60 -1.76 2.77 16.76
N LEU A 61 -0.88 3.27 15.89
CA LEU A 61 0.54 3.44 16.21
C LEU A 61 0.76 4.29 17.47
N PHE A 62 0.00 5.37 17.62
CA PHE A 62 0.04 6.25 18.78
C PHE A 62 -0.43 5.54 20.06
N LEU A 63 -1.50 4.74 19.99
CA LEU A 63 -2.02 3.99 21.14
C LEU A 63 -1.06 2.88 21.58
N VAL A 64 -0.45 2.18 20.64
CA VAL A 64 0.46 1.06 20.94
C VAL A 64 1.88 1.51 21.27
N ARG A 65 2.21 2.80 21.10
CA ARG A 65 3.58 3.33 21.33
C ARG A 65 4.13 3.02 22.72
N ASN A 66 3.25 2.98 23.72
CA ASN A 66 3.64 2.72 25.11
C ASN A 66 3.70 1.22 25.45
N ILE A 67 3.14 0.36 24.59
CA ILE A 67 3.05 -1.09 24.81
C ILE A 67 4.17 -1.82 24.06
N ILE A 68 4.47 -1.39 22.84
CA ILE A 68 5.23 -2.22 21.90
C ILE A 68 6.75 -2.09 22.02
N LEU A 69 7.33 -1.00 22.58
CA LEU A 69 8.75 -0.82 22.97
C LEU A 69 9.03 0.69 23.27
N PRO A 70 10.14 1.09 23.94
CA PRO A 70 10.52 2.49 24.14
C PRO A 70 11.09 3.10 22.84
N LEU A 71 10.35 2.99 21.74
CA LEU A 71 10.73 3.50 20.44
C LEU A 71 10.46 5.01 20.36
N ASP A 72 11.30 5.71 19.60
CA ASP A 72 11.03 7.09 19.23
C ASP A 72 9.80 7.15 18.33
N PHE A 73 8.73 7.76 18.84
CA PHE A 73 7.45 7.83 18.13
C PHE A 73 7.55 8.59 16.81
N ALA A 74 8.30 9.70 16.78
CA ALA A 74 8.41 10.54 15.59
C ALA A 74 9.11 9.77 14.46
N VAL A 75 10.23 9.12 14.76
CA VAL A 75 10.96 8.31 13.77
C VAL A 75 10.11 7.14 13.29
N THR A 76 9.42 6.45 14.21
CA THR A 76 8.55 5.33 13.86
C THR A 76 7.38 5.78 12.97
N ALA A 77 6.74 6.91 13.29
CA ALA A 77 5.63 7.45 12.52
C ALA A 77 6.05 7.91 11.12
N ILE A 78 7.20 8.60 10.99
CA ILE A 78 7.74 9.02 9.68
C ILE A 78 8.04 7.78 8.83
N ALA A 79 8.74 6.80 9.39
CA ALA A 79 9.05 5.56 8.69
C ALA A 79 7.78 4.80 8.26
N ALA A 80 6.77 4.73 9.14
CA ALA A 80 5.48 4.14 8.81
C ALA A 80 4.80 4.88 7.66
N ALA A 81 4.78 6.21 7.67
CA ALA A 81 4.19 7.04 6.61
C ALA A 81 4.86 6.79 5.24
N VAL A 82 6.20 6.74 5.24
CA VAL A 82 6.98 6.47 4.03
C VAL A 82 6.62 5.10 3.46
N SER A 83 6.64 4.06 4.30
CA SER A 83 6.30 2.69 3.90
C SER A 83 4.85 2.57 3.41
N LEU A 84 3.89 3.20 4.10
CA LEU A 84 2.47 3.24 3.73
C LEU A 84 2.25 3.90 2.35
N SER A 85 3.04 4.92 2.02
CA SER A 85 3.01 5.58 0.71
C SER A 85 3.63 4.72 -0.39
N LEU A 86 4.77 4.07 -0.10
CA LEU A 86 5.50 3.24 -1.06
C LEU A 86 4.73 1.98 -1.44
N ILE A 87 4.10 1.30 -0.48
CA ILE A 87 3.42 0.03 -0.75
C ILE A 87 2.26 0.22 -1.73
N GLY A 88 1.51 1.32 -1.62
CA GLY A 88 0.45 1.66 -2.58
C GLY A 88 0.96 1.86 -4.01
N ARG A 89 2.17 2.43 -4.15
CA ARG A 89 2.81 2.63 -5.47
C ARG A 89 3.38 1.32 -6.01
N PHE A 90 3.99 0.50 -5.16
CA PHE A 90 4.62 -0.75 -5.55
C PHE A 90 3.64 -1.70 -6.24
N PHE A 91 2.42 -1.82 -5.69
CA PHE A 91 1.40 -2.67 -6.28
C PHE A 91 0.86 -2.15 -7.64
N SER A 92 0.69 -0.83 -7.78
CA SER A 92 0.29 -0.24 -9.06
C SER A 92 1.35 -0.45 -10.14
N ILE A 93 2.63 -0.26 -9.80
CA ILE A 93 3.75 -0.45 -10.74
C ILE A 93 3.84 -1.92 -11.17
N ARG A 94 3.72 -2.87 -10.23
CA ARG A 94 3.77 -4.30 -10.56
C ARG A 94 2.71 -4.71 -11.57
N LYS A 95 1.46 -4.24 -11.41
CA LYS A 95 0.39 -4.56 -12.37
C LYS A 95 0.67 -3.97 -13.77
N VAL A 96 1.25 -2.78 -13.85
CA VAL A 96 1.63 -2.18 -15.14
C VAL A 96 2.72 -3.01 -15.82
N PHE A 97 3.75 -3.43 -15.08
CA PHE A 97 4.80 -4.31 -15.59
C PHE A 97 4.27 -5.69 -16.02
N ASP A 98 3.37 -6.28 -15.24
CA ASP A 98 2.73 -7.56 -15.59
C ASP A 98 1.92 -7.44 -16.89
N LYS A 99 1.22 -6.31 -17.09
CA LYS A 99 0.46 -6.04 -18.32
C LYS A 99 1.37 -5.86 -19.54
N ILE A 100 2.44 -5.07 -19.41
CA ILE A 100 3.42 -4.85 -20.49
C ILE A 100 4.07 -6.19 -20.89
N SER A 101 4.48 -7.00 -19.91
CA SER A 101 5.11 -8.30 -20.16
C SER A 101 4.17 -9.27 -20.88
N ALA A 102 2.87 -9.24 -20.55
CA ALA A 102 1.85 -10.06 -21.20
C ALA A 102 1.56 -9.62 -22.65
N GLU A 103 1.58 -8.31 -22.92
CA GLU A 103 1.41 -7.76 -24.28
C GLU A 103 2.63 -8.09 -25.17
N THR A 104 3.85 -7.92 -24.67
CA THR A 104 5.08 -8.26 -25.41
C THR A 104 5.21 -9.75 -25.71
N GLY A 105 4.84 -10.63 -24.76
CA GLY A 105 4.87 -12.09 -24.98
C GLY A 105 3.74 -12.62 -25.89
N ALA A 106 2.66 -11.85 -26.09
CA ALA A 106 1.60 -12.19 -27.03
C ALA A 106 1.97 -11.82 -28.48
N GLU A 107 2.66 -10.69 -28.69
CA GLU A 107 3.15 -10.28 -30.01
C GLU A 107 4.19 -11.26 -30.58
N GLU A 108 5.04 -11.85 -29.72
CA GLU A 108 6.04 -12.83 -30.14
C GLU A 108 5.41 -14.15 -30.64
N LYS A 109 4.27 -14.57 -30.08
CA LYS A 109 3.55 -15.80 -30.49
C LYS A 109 2.64 -15.66 -31.71
N THR A 110 2.41 -14.44 -32.18
CA THR A 110 1.52 -14.20 -33.33
C THR A 110 2.30 -14.03 -34.66
N ASN A 111 3.64 -13.94 -34.57
CA ASN A 111 4.55 -13.79 -35.70
C ASN A 111 5.31 -15.08 -36.09
N ASP A 112 5.03 -16.20 -35.41
CA ASP A 112 5.48 -17.57 -35.77
C ASP A 112 4.33 -18.37 -36.39
#